data_AF-A0A7S2C1X3-F1
#
_entry.id   AF-A0A7S2C1X3-F1
#
_cell.length_a   1.000
_cell.length_b   1.000
_cell.length_c   1.000
_cell.angle_alpha   90.00
_cell.angle_beta   90.00
_cell.angle_gamma   90.00
#
_symmetry.space_group_name_H-M   'P 1'
#
loop_
_entity.id
_entity.type
_entity.pdbx_description
1 polymer ?
#
loop_
_entity_poly.entity_id
_entity_poly.type
_entity_poly.pdbx_seq_one_letter_code
_entity_poly.pdbx_strand_id
1 'polypeptide(L)'
;EELNYEILWELMPMFEEWAGVELEPTSVYGVRVYQDGATLMDHLDVLETHVISGILHIDNSKDGPYPIQIEGGKGTLESYDLEPGDLFFYESAKCFHQRSIPLRGEHYASIFLHYRPVGWNMTRESVRFSIPPNWADGVERERERSPDQAQAAEGSINAEFTNERDHPVSLWWVDGSQVHHVTQVEGGESARLTTTVGHRFVAKRVVDGAEKEILELAIEPKHAEMPLVIPRDEL
;
A
#
# COMPACT_ATOMS: atom_id res chain seq x y z
N GLU A 1 21.12 6.09 -13.84
CA GLU A 1 20.52 7.36 -13.33
C GLU A 1 20.48 8.42 -14.41
N GLU A 2 21.59 8.68 -15.11
CA GLU A 2 21.66 9.68 -16.20
C GLU A 2 20.55 9.52 -17.25
N LEU A 3 20.37 8.30 -17.78
CA LEU A 3 19.31 8.00 -18.75
C LEU A 3 17.88 8.28 -18.26
N ASN A 4 17.59 8.05 -16.97
CA ASN A 4 16.24 8.32 -16.45
C ASN A 4 15.96 9.82 -16.45
N TYR A 5 16.95 10.63 -16.04
CA TYR A 5 16.83 12.08 -16.06
C TYR A 5 16.79 12.62 -17.50
N GLU A 6 17.57 12.06 -18.43
CA GLU A 6 17.49 12.42 -19.85
C GLU A 6 16.08 12.23 -20.39
N ILE A 7 15.46 11.06 -20.18
CA ILE A 7 14.08 10.80 -20.65
C ILE A 7 13.09 11.79 -20.03
N LEU A 8 13.24 12.12 -18.75
CA LEU A 8 12.38 13.08 -18.06
C LEU A 8 12.46 14.49 -18.70
N TRP A 9 13.65 14.94 -19.09
CA TRP A 9 13.81 16.23 -19.74
C TRP A 9 13.39 16.21 -21.22
N GLU A 10 13.76 15.16 -21.96
CA GLU A 10 13.49 15.04 -23.39
C GLU A 10 12.00 14.91 -23.70
N LEU A 11 11.23 14.24 -22.83
CA LEU A 11 9.78 14.08 -23.04
C LEU A 11 8.96 15.25 -22.51
N MET A 12 9.51 16.07 -21.60
CA MET A 12 8.80 17.20 -20.96
C MET A 12 8.05 18.11 -21.95
N PRO A 13 8.61 18.49 -23.12
CA PRO A 13 7.89 19.35 -24.06
C PRO A 13 6.55 18.77 -24.54
N MET A 14 6.43 17.44 -24.65
CA MET A 14 5.16 16.78 -25.00
C MET A 14 4.14 16.90 -23.87
N PHE A 15 4.59 16.83 -22.61
CA PHE A 15 3.73 17.02 -21.44
C PHE A 15 3.26 18.48 -21.32
N GLU A 16 4.14 19.45 -21.59
CA GLU A 16 3.79 20.87 -21.60
C GLU A 16 2.77 21.19 -22.71
N GLU A 17 2.99 20.64 -23.91
CA GLU A 17 2.05 20.79 -25.03
C GLU A 17 0.67 20.21 -24.69
N TRP A 18 0.62 19.02 -24.09
CA TRP A 18 -0.62 18.38 -23.68
C TRP A 18 -1.32 19.11 -22.52
N ALA A 19 -0.57 19.53 -21.50
CA ALA A 19 -1.12 20.17 -20.29
C ALA A 19 -1.46 21.66 -20.51
N GLY A 20 -0.85 22.30 -21.52
CA GLY A 20 -1.04 23.72 -21.80
C GLY A 20 -0.39 24.66 -20.78
N VAL A 21 0.58 24.17 -20.01
CA VAL A 21 1.31 24.93 -18.97
C VAL A 21 2.80 24.57 -18.99
N GLU A 22 3.65 25.49 -18.55
CA GLU A 22 5.08 25.24 -18.34
C GLU A 22 5.26 24.32 -17.12
N LEU A 23 6.15 23.34 -17.26
CA LEU A 23 6.38 22.29 -16.27
C LEU A 23 7.83 22.32 -15.77
N GLU A 24 8.02 21.86 -14.55
CA GLU A 24 9.33 21.49 -14.04
C GLU A 24 9.36 19.99 -13.67
N PRO A 25 10.47 19.29 -13.95
CA PRO A 25 10.61 17.89 -13.63
C PRO A 25 10.77 17.71 -12.12
N THR A 26 10.11 16.68 -11.57
CA THR A 26 10.12 16.43 -10.13
C THR A 26 10.66 15.05 -9.78
N SER A 27 10.20 14.01 -10.47
CA SER A 27 10.67 12.65 -10.28
C SER A 27 10.54 11.82 -11.55
N VAL A 28 11.47 10.88 -11.69
CA VAL A 28 11.38 9.80 -12.64
C VAL A 28 11.63 8.51 -11.90
N TYR A 29 10.69 7.59 -12.00
CA TYR A 29 10.93 6.21 -11.62
C TYR A 29 11.38 5.48 -12.88
N GLY A 30 12.61 4.95 -12.84
CA GLY A 30 13.12 4.08 -13.89
C GLY A 30 12.23 2.84 -14.08
N VAL A 31 12.69 1.90 -14.91
CA VAL A 31 11.87 0.74 -15.28
C VAL A 31 11.36 -0.01 -14.05
N ARG A 32 10.04 0.06 -13.83
CA ARG A 32 9.32 -0.75 -12.86
C ARG A 32 8.70 -1.91 -13.60
N VAL A 33 8.98 -3.11 -13.10
CA VAL A 33 8.48 -4.37 -13.67
C VAL A 33 7.44 -4.96 -12.74
N TYR A 34 6.21 -5.09 -13.23
CA TYR A 34 5.14 -5.85 -12.59
C TYR A 34 5.25 -7.31 -13.03
N GLN A 35 5.02 -8.23 -12.09
CA GLN A 35 5.06 -9.68 -12.32
C GLN A 35 3.64 -10.27 -12.25
N ASP A 36 3.48 -11.53 -12.63
CA ASP A 36 2.20 -12.24 -12.59
C ASP A 36 1.44 -12.02 -11.28
N GLY A 37 0.14 -11.77 -11.39
CA GLY A 37 -0.75 -11.47 -10.28
C GLY A 37 -0.66 -10.05 -9.72
N ALA A 38 0.26 -9.20 -10.19
CA ALA A 38 0.42 -7.85 -9.65
C ALA A 38 -0.84 -6.99 -9.89
N THR A 39 -1.20 -6.23 -8.87
CA THR A 39 -2.26 -5.21 -8.90
C THR A 39 -1.73 -3.89 -8.36
N LEU A 40 -2.46 -2.81 -8.59
CA LEU A 40 -2.19 -1.51 -7.99
C LEU A 40 -3.50 -0.95 -7.45
N MET A 41 -3.54 -0.72 -6.14
CA MET A 41 -4.71 -0.13 -5.48
C MET A 41 -4.94 1.31 -5.94
N ASP A 42 -6.19 1.74 -5.84
CA ASP A 42 -6.58 3.10 -6.18
C ASP A 42 -5.88 4.14 -5.30
N HIS A 43 -5.38 5.18 -5.96
CA HIS A 43 -4.63 6.26 -5.31
C HIS A 43 -4.63 7.54 -6.15
N LEU A 44 -4.21 8.62 -5.49
CA LEU A 44 -3.74 9.85 -6.11
C LEU A 44 -2.25 9.97 -5.83
N ASP A 45 -1.54 10.57 -6.77
CA ASP A 45 -0.13 10.87 -6.55
C ASP A 45 0.07 12.06 -5.59
N VAL A 46 1.34 12.33 -5.29
CA VAL A 46 1.74 13.40 -4.37
C VAL A 46 1.49 14.77 -5.02
N LEU A 47 0.51 15.50 -4.51
CA LEU A 47 0.07 16.80 -5.02
C LEU A 47 1.20 17.82 -5.21
N GLU A 48 2.20 17.79 -4.34
CA GLU A 48 3.30 18.75 -4.32
C GLU A 48 4.30 18.55 -5.47
N THR A 49 4.34 17.35 -6.07
CA THR A 49 5.40 16.95 -7.01
C THR A 49 4.89 16.23 -8.26
N HIS A 50 3.79 15.50 -8.21
CA HIS A 50 3.30 14.62 -9.28
C HIS A 50 1.97 15.12 -9.82
N VAL A 51 1.89 16.40 -10.21
CA VAL A 51 0.64 17.00 -10.68
C VAL A 51 0.27 16.45 -12.06
N ILE A 52 1.27 16.44 -12.95
CA ILE A 52 1.19 15.90 -14.30
C ILE A 52 2.13 14.71 -14.35
N SER A 53 1.61 13.57 -14.79
CA SER A 53 2.39 12.34 -14.85
C SER A 53 2.19 11.62 -16.18
N GLY A 54 3.14 10.75 -16.50
CA GLY A 54 3.00 9.86 -17.62
C GLY A 54 3.67 8.51 -17.44
N ILE A 55 3.23 7.60 -18.29
CA ILE A 55 3.70 6.23 -18.35
C ILE A 55 4.26 6.04 -19.75
N LEU A 56 5.57 5.81 -19.84
CA LEU A 56 6.18 5.27 -21.04
C LEU A 56 6.22 3.75 -20.90
N HIS A 57 5.37 3.07 -21.66
CA HIS A 57 5.32 1.62 -21.62
C HIS A 57 6.45 1.03 -22.47
N ILE A 58 7.29 0.19 -21.87
CA ILE A 58 8.54 -0.27 -22.49
C ILE A 58 8.38 -1.62 -23.16
N ASP A 59 7.83 -2.59 -22.43
CA ASP A 59 7.69 -3.96 -22.88
C ASP A 59 6.71 -4.73 -21.99
N ASN A 60 6.12 -5.79 -22.53
CA ASN A 60 5.31 -6.73 -21.75
C ASN A 60 5.28 -8.12 -22.37
N SER A 61 5.00 -9.12 -21.53
CA SER A 61 4.58 -10.46 -21.93
C SER A 61 3.32 -10.81 -21.15
N LYS A 62 2.19 -10.25 -21.60
CA LYS A 62 0.88 -10.38 -20.95
C LYS A 62 -0.03 -11.37 -21.70
N ASP A 63 -0.73 -12.22 -20.96
CA ASP A 63 -1.76 -13.17 -21.44
C ASP A 63 -3.18 -12.62 -21.25
N GLY A 64 -3.35 -11.34 -21.59
CA GLY A 64 -4.60 -10.60 -21.48
C GLY A 64 -4.39 -9.12 -21.14
N PRO A 65 -5.47 -8.33 -21.07
CA PRO A 65 -5.36 -6.90 -20.79
C PRO A 65 -4.87 -6.66 -19.36
N TYR A 66 -3.98 -5.69 -19.21
CA TYR A 66 -3.55 -5.17 -17.91
C TYR A 66 -3.64 -3.63 -17.96
N PRO A 67 -4.87 -3.08 -17.91
CA PRO A 67 -5.09 -1.67 -18.17
C PRO A 67 -4.71 -0.81 -16.97
N ILE A 68 -4.27 0.42 -17.24
CA ILE A 68 -4.42 1.49 -16.25
C ILE A 68 -5.88 1.95 -16.27
N GLN A 69 -6.46 2.10 -15.08
CA GLN A 69 -7.83 2.53 -14.93
C GLN A 69 -7.84 3.88 -14.23
N ILE A 70 -8.54 4.86 -14.79
CA ILE A 70 -8.53 6.25 -14.32
C ILE A 70 -9.94 6.76 -14.18
N GLU A 71 -10.24 7.31 -13.00
CA GLU A 71 -11.48 8.02 -12.72
C GLU A 71 -11.19 9.53 -12.67
N GLY A 72 -11.64 10.23 -13.72
CA GLY A 72 -11.51 11.68 -13.85
C GLY A 72 -12.68 12.45 -13.22
N GLY A 73 -12.73 13.76 -13.46
CA GLY A 73 -13.75 14.64 -12.88
C GLY A 73 -15.21 14.37 -13.31
N LYS A 74 -15.45 13.42 -14.22
CA LYS A 74 -16.80 12.94 -14.59
C LYS A 74 -17.29 11.77 -13.72
N GLY A 75 -16.43 11.23 -12.84
CA GLY A 75 -16.75 10.07 -11.99
C GLY A 75 -16.95 8.76 -12.76
N THR A 76 -16.42 8.68 -13.98
CA THR A 76 -16.46 7.45 -14.80
C THR A 76 -15.07 6.83 -14.80
N LEU A 77 -14.99 5.55 -14.45
CA LEU A 77 -13.75 4.78 -14.52
C LEU A 77 -13.51 4.34 -15.96
N GLU A 78 -12.49 4.90 -16.59
CA GLU A 78 -12.04 4.55 -17.94
C GLU A 78 -10.83 3.61 -17.84
N SER A 79 -10.66 2.72 -18.81
CA SER A 79 -9.58 1.72 -18.81
C SER A 79 -8.77 1.80 -20.12
N TYR A 80 -7.45 1.87 -19.98
CA TYR A 80 -6.51 2.02 -21.09
C TYR A 80 -5.47 0.92 -21.01
N ASP A 81 -5.48 -0.01 -21.97
CA ASP A 81 -4.48 -1.07 -22.07
C ASP A 81 -3.37 -0.61 -23.02
N LEU A 82 -2.20 -0.33 -22.45
CA LEU A 82 -1.07 0.23 -23.19
C LEU A 82 -0.26 -0.89 -23.85
N GLU A 83 0.29 -0.58 -25.02
CA GLU A 83 1.22 -1.42 -25.79
C GLU A 83 2.65 -0.83 -25.77
N PRO A 84 3.69 -1.65 -25.97
CA PRO A 84 5.07 -1.18 -25.94
C PRO A 84 5.30 -0.02 -26.90
N GLY A 85 5.87 1.08 -26.41
CA GLY A 85 6.06 2.33 -27.14
C GLY A 85 4.98 3.38 -26.90
N ASP A 86 3.85 3.04 -26.25
CA ASP A 86 2.86 4.03 -25.86
C ASP A 86 3.39 4.98 -24.79
N LEU A 87 3.11 6.27 -24.99
CA LEU A 87 3.30 7.31 -23.98
C LEU A 87 1.92 7.83 -23.56
N PHE A 88 1.59 7.58 -22.30
CA PHE A 88 0.29 7.93 -21.72
C PHE A 88 0.43 9.11 -20.76
N PHE A 89 -0.51 10.06 -20.80
CA PHE A 89 -0.48 11.32 -20.04
C PHE A 89 -1.73 11.45 -19.17
N TYR A 90 -1.58 11.90 -17.92
CA TYR A 90 -2.73 12.10 -17.02
C TYR A 90 -2.45 13.04 -15.84
N GLU A 91 -3.52 13.64 -15.30
CA GLU A 91 -3.50 14.53 -14.13
C GLU A 91 -3.45 13.68 -12.82
N SER A 92 -2.32 13.06 -12.50
CA SER A 92 -2.27 12.00 -11.49
C SER A 92 -2.50 12.45 -10.02
N ALA A 93 -2.30 13.73 -9.70
CA ALA A 93 -2.65 14.29 -8.40
C ALA A 93 -4.16 14.58 -8.23
N LYS A 94 -4.95 14.45 -9.30
CA LYS A 94 -6.38 14.81 -9.34
C LYS A 94 -7.27 13.65 -9.75
N CYS A 95 -6.81 12.80 -10.65
CA CYS A 95 -7.55 11.65 -11.15
C CYS A 95 -7.14 10.38 -10.40
N PHE A 96 -8.10 9.76 -9.72
CA PHE A 96 -7.92 8.47 -9.06
C PHE A 96 -7.53 7.44 -10.11
N HIS A 97 -6.52 6.64 -9.81
CA HIS A 97 -6.02 5.65 -10.76
C HIS A 97 -5.53 4.38 -10.09
N GLN A 98 -5.75 3.26 -10.80
CA GLN A 98 -5.52 1.91 -10.30
C GLN A 98 -5.18 0.93 -11.42
N ARG A 99 -4.76 -0.27 -11.02
CA ARG A 99 -4.72 -1.48 -11.85
C ARG A 99 -5.37 -2.61 -11.06
N SER A 100 -6.70 -2.63 -11.05
CA SER A 100 -7.47 -3.58 -10.22
C SER A 100 -7.50 -5.00 -10.79
N ILE A 101 -7.35 -5.13 -12.11
CA ILE A 101 -7.27 -6.43 -12.79
C ILE A 101 -5.86 -6.99 -12.58
N PRO A 102 -5.69 -8.20 -11.99
CA PRO A 102 -4.37 -8.80 -11.82
C PRO A 102 -3.69 -9.02 -13.17
N LEU A 103 -2.38 -8.73 -13.23
CA LEU A 103 -1.58 -9.07 -14.40
C LEU A 103 -1.65 -10.59 -14.61
N ARG A 104 -1.92 -11.02 -15.83
CA ARG A 104 -1.75 -12.40 -16.27
C ARG A 104 -0.60 -12.40 -17.25
N GLY A 105 0.46 -13.14 -16.96
CA GLY A 105 1.66 -13.21 -17.81
C GLY A 105 2.94 -12.91 -17.03
N GLU A 106 4.08 -12.92 -17.74
CA GLU A 106 5.40 -12.94 -17.10
C GLU A 106 5.83 -11.56 -16.58
N HIS A 107 5.65 -10.51 -17.38
CA HIS A 107 6.07 -9.16 -17.02
C HIS A 107 5.28 -8.05 -17.71
N TYR A 108 5.27 -6.88 -17.07
CA TYR A 108 4.82 -5.61 -17.63
C TYR A 108 5.73 -4.48 -17.14
N ALA A 109 6.48 -3.86 -18.05
CA ALA A 109 7.57 -2.93 -17.72
C ALA A 109 7.25 -1.50 -18.19
N SER A 110 7.34 -0.53 -17.29
CA SER A 110 7.08 0.88 -17.62
C SER A 110 8.00 1.83 -16.86
N ILE A 111 8.25 3.00 -17.46
CA ILE A 111 8.88 4.16 -16.81
C ILE A 111 7.79 5.14 -16.43
N PHE A 112 7.91 5.75 -15.25
CA PHE A 112 6.95 6.72 -14.72
C PHE A 112 7.63 8.08 -14.61
N LEU A 113 7.01 9.08 -15.23
CA LEU A 113 7.53 10.43 -15.37
C LEU A 113 6.60 11.37 -14.63
N HIS A 114 7.15 12.27 -13.84
CA HIS A 114 6.37 13.16 -13.00
C HIS A 114 6.90 14.59 -13.07
N TYR A 115 5.94 15.52 -13.17
CA TYR A 115 6.16 16.93 -13.28
C TYR A 115 5.16 17.69 -12.40
N ARG A 116 5.46 18.96 -12.18
CA ARG A 116 4.49 19.93 -11.68
C ARG A 116 4.56 21.24 -12.48
N PRO A 117 3.48 22.04 -12.50
CA PRO A 117 3.53 23.37 -13.07
C PRO A 117 4.60 24.24 -12.42
N VAL A 118 5.27 25.07 -13.21
CA VAL A 118 6.18 26.09 -12.67
C VAL A 118 5.41 27.00 -11.69
N GLY A 119 5.99 27.22 -10.51
CA GLY A 119 5.36 28.03 -9.46
C GLY A 119 4.26 27.33 -8.67
N TRP A 120 4.07 26.01 -8.84
CA TRP A 120 3.12 25.23 -8.06
C TRP A 120 3.42 25.30 -6.56
N ASN A 121 2.45 25.77 -5.77
CA ASN A 121 2.59 25.99 -4.33
C ASN A 121 1.48 25.34 -3.49
N MET A 122 0.64 24.51 -4.11
CA MET A 122 -0.42 23.79 -3.40
C MET A 122 0.16 22.63 -2.62
N THR A 123 -0.30 22.47 -1.38
CA THR A 123 0.02 21.31 -0.53
C THR A 123 -1.25 20.56 -0.17
N ARG A 124 -1.09 19.30 0.27
CA ARG A 124 -2.20 18.51 0.83
C ARG A 124 -2.87 19.22 2.01
N GLU A 125 -2.11 20.02 2.76
CA GLU A 125 -2.66 20.85 3.84
C GLU A 125 -3.54 21.98 3.28
N SER A 126 -3.15 22.63 2.18
CA SER A 126 -4.00 23.62 1.49
C SER A 126 -5.34 23.04 1.06
N VAL A 127 -5.38 21.78 0.60
CA VAL A 127 -6.63 21.09 0.25
C VAL A 127 -7.50 20.87 1.49
N ARG A 128 -6.93 20.42 2.61
CA ARG A 128 -7.67 20.21 3.86
C ARG A 128 -8.35 21.49 4.35
N PHE A 129 -7.65 22.62 4.31
CA PHE A 129 -8.22 23.91 4.72
C PHE A 129 -9.25 24.48 3.73
N SER A 130 -9.31 23.96 2.51
CA SER A 130 -10.28 24.37 1.50
C SER A 130 -11.64 23.66 1.65
N ILE A 131 -11.75 22.67 2.56
CA ILE A 131 -13.01 22.00 2.88
C ILE A 131 -13.85 22.94 3.75
N PRO A 132 -15.07 23.34 3.33
CA PRO A 132 -15.93 24.19 4.15
C PRO A 132 -16.17 23.54 5.53
N PRO A 133 -16.13 24.29 6.65
CA PRO A 133 -16.30 23.72 7.99
C PRO A 133 -17.60 22.92 8.14
N ASN A 134 -18.65 23.32 7.40
CA ASN A 134 -19.97 22.72 7.41
C ASN A 134 -20.13 21.53 6.45
N TRP A 135 -19.11 21.16 5.67
CA TRP A 135 -19.14 19.96 4.81
C TRP A 135 -18.93 18.67 5.59
N ALA A 136 -18.46 18.75 6.84
CA ALA A 136 -18.42 17.63 7.77
C ALA A 136 -19.74 17.42 8.52
N ASP A 137 -20.65 18.41 8.50
CA ASP A 137 -21.93 18.34 9.19
C ASP A 137 -22.91 17.44 8.42
N GLY A 138 -23.49 16.44 9.11
CA GLY A 138 -24.49 15.56 8.50
C GLY A 138 -23.93 14.39 7.68
N VAL A 139 -22.60 14.25 7.59
CA VAL A 139 -21.98 12.97 7.21
C VAL A 139 -22.03 12.06 8.43
N GLU A 140 -23.18 11.40 8.67
CA GLU A 140 -23.14 10.15 9.42
C GLU A 140 -22.16 9.26 8.66
N ARG A 141 -21.03 8.92 9.28
CA ARG A 141 -20.10 7.93 8.72
C ARG A 141 -20.80 6.57 8.77
N GLU A 142 -21.75 6.31 7.88
CA GLU A 142 -22.03 4.95 7.46
C GLU A 142 -20.79 4.47 6.72
N ARG A 143 -19.85 3.94 7.50
CA ARG A 143 -18.77 3.12 6.95
C ARG A 143 -19.44 1.84 6.44
N GLU A 144 -19.94 1.86 5.21
CA GLU A 144 -20.07 0.61 4.46
C GLU A 144 -18.64 0.10 4.22
N ARG A 145 -18.15 -0.68 5.17
CA ARG A 145 -16.81 -1.27 5.14
C ARG A 145 -16.85 -2.45 4.18
N SER A 146 -16.08 -2.34 3.10
CA SER A 146 -15.68 -3.51 2.33
C SER A 146 -14.91 -4.48 3.24
N PRO A 147 -15.15 -5.81 3.20
CA PRO A 147 -14.64 -6.76 4.20
C PRO A 147 -13.11 -6.90 4.25
N ASP A 148 -12.39 -6.45 3.24
CA ASP A 148 -10.98 -6.82 3.03
C ASP A 148 -9.94 -5.77 3.45
N GLN A 149 -10.35 -4.67 4.08
CA GLN A 149 -9.40 -3.74 4.69
C GLN A 149 -9.47 -3.85 6.22
N ALA A 150 -8.61 -4.71 6.77
CA ALA A 150 -8.23 -4.67 8.18
C ALA A 150 -7.52 -3.34 8.46
N GLN A 151 -8.33 -2.31 8.70
CA GLN A 151 -7.87 -1.01 9.16
C GLN A 151 -7.32 -1.19 10.58
N ALA A 152 -6.04 -0.89 10.77
CA ALA A 152 -5.44 -0.85 12.09
C ALA A 152 -6.31 0.06 12.98
N ALA A 153 -6.91 -0.52 14.03
CA ALA A 153 -7.86 0.16 14.89
C ALA A 153 -7.22 1.40 15.53
N GLU A 154 -8.00 2.41 15.89
CA GLU A 154 -7.50 3.55 16.66
C GLU A 154 -6.89 3.02 17.98
N GLY A 155 -5.59 3.18 18.18
CA GLY A 155 -4.83 2.50 19.26
C GLY A 155 -4.09 1.23 18.83
N SER A 156 -3.99 0.95 17.54
CA SER A 156 -3.21 -0.16 16.99
C SER A 156 -1.71 0.09 17.12
N ILE A 157 -0.97 -0.95 17.48
CA ILE A 157 0.49 -0.99 17.51
C ILE A 157 1.00 -2.15 16.65
N ASN A 158 2.22 -2.04 16.14
CA ASN A 158 2.95 -3.15 15.55
C ASN A 158 3.72 -3.86 16.67
N ALA A 159 3.16 -4.96 17.18
CA ALA A 159 3.78 -5.75 18.23
C ALA A 159 4.70 -6.81 17.61
N GLU A 160 5.91 -6.93 18.15
CA GLU A 160 6.85 -7.99 17.81
C GLU A 160 6.75 -9.12 18.84
N PHE A 161 6.57 -10.36 18.37
CA PHE A 161 6.52 -11.56 19.20
C PHE A 161 7.78 -12.37 18.93
N THR A 162 8.63 -12.54 19.95
CA THR A 162 9.91 -13.25 19.83
C THR A 162 9.81 -14.61 20.51
N ASN A 163 10.05 -15.67 19.75
CA ASN A 163 10.07 -17.04 20.28
C ASN A 163 11.50 -17.42 20.67
N GLU A 164 11.82 -17.44 21.97
CA GLU A 164 13.15 -17.85 22.44
C GLU A 164 13.32 -19.37 22.61
N ARG A 165 12.26 -20.14 22.36
CA ARG A 165 12.29 -21.61 22.41
C ARG A 165 12.98 -22.18 21.18
N ASP A 166 13.33 -23.46 21.25
CA ASP A 166 13.95 -24.22 20.15
C ASP A 166 12.94 -24.97 19.28
N HIS A 167 11.63 -24.77 19.53
CA HIS A 167 10.53 -25.38 18.79
C HIS A 167 9.51 -24.34 18.31
N PRO A 168 8.71 -24.66 17.27
CA PRO A 168 7.70 -23.76 16.74
C PRO A 168 6.56 -23.51 17.72
N VAL A 169 6.06 -22.28 17.74
CA VAL A 169 4.92 -21.86 18.57
C VAL A 169 3.87 -21.19 17.70
N SER A 170 2.61 -21.62 17.81
CA SER A 170 1.48 -20.98 17.14
C SER A 170 0.90 -19.89 18.04
N LEU A 171 0.72 -18.70 17.49
CA LEU A 171 0.05 -17.57 18.12
C LEU A 171 -1.43 -17.56 17.74
N TRP A 172 -2.28 -17.44 18.76
CA TRP A 172 -3.73 -17.38 18.60
C TRP A 172 -4.26 -16.12 19.26
N TRP A 173 -5.05 -15.31 18.55
CA TRP A 173 -5.73 -14.15 19.11
C TRP A 173 -6.99 -14.58 19.85
N VAL A 174 -7.21 -14.02 21.05
CA VAL A 174 -8.38 -14.27 21.89
C VAL A 174 -9.39 -13.14 21.70
N ASP A 175 -10.55 -13.47 21.13
CA ASP A 175 -11.68 -12.56 20.96
C ASP A 175 -12.87 -13.03 21.83
N GLY A 176 -12.95 -12.51 23.04
CA GLY A 176 -13.95 -12.94 24.02
C GLY A 176 -13.79 -14.42 24.38
N SER A 177 -14.72 -15.27 23.92
CA SER A 177 -14.65 -16.73 24.11
C SER A 177 -14.09 -17.49 22.90
N GLN A 178 -13.76 -16.80 21.81
CA GLN A 178 -13.24 -17.39 20.58
C GLN A 178 -11.71 -17.24 20.51
N VAL A 179 -11.06 -18.20 19.86
CA VAL A 179 -9.62 -18.17 19.58
C VAL A 179 -9.37 -18.37 18.10
N HIS A 180 -8.57 -17.48 17.50
CA HIS A 180 -8.30 -17.45 16.07
C HIS A 180 -6.80 -17.67 15.84
N HIS A 181 -6.43 -18.66 15.03
CA HIS A 181 -5.04 -18.86 14.66
C HIS A 181 -4.56 -17.65 13.85
N VAL A 182 -3.40 -17.11 14.23
CA VAL A 182 -2.83 -15.94 13.57
C VAL A 182 -1.63 -16.35 12.73
N THR A 183 -0.62 -16.95 13.37
CA THR A 183 0.62 -17.34 12.69
C THR A 183 1.40 -18.35 13.54
N GLN A 184 2.40 -18.98 12.94
CA GLN A 184 3.41 -19.78 13.64
C GLN A 184 4.75 -19.03 13.64
N VAL A 185 5.46 -19.08 14.76
CA VAL A 185 6.79 -18.49 14.94
C VAL A 185 7.77 -19.61 15.23
N GLU A 186 8.76 -19.79 14.35
CA GLU A 186 9.81 -20.80 14.53
C GLU A 186 10.69 -20.48 15.74
N GLY A 187 11.40 -21.49 16.25
CA GLY A 187 12.28 -21.32 17.40
C GLY A 187 13.45 -20.37 17.09
N GLY A 188 13.63 -19.34 17.92
CA GLY A 188 14.63 -18.29 17.73
C GLY A 188 14.22 -17.16 16.77
N GLU A 189 13.02 -17.22 16.20
CA GLU A 189 12.51 -16.21 15.26
C GLU A 189 11.53 -15.23 15.91
N SER A 190 11.14 -14.20 15.15
CA SER A 190 10.15 -13.23 15.58
C SER A 190 9.10 -12.97 14.49
N ALA A 191 7.86 -12.72 14.90
CA ALA A 191 6.78 -12.30 14.01
C ALA A 191 6.26 -10.92 14.43
N ARG A 192 5.96 -10.07 13.43
CA ARG A 192 5.35 -8.76 13.66
C ARG A 192 3.89 -8.79 13.29
N LEU A 193 3.04 -8.34 14.20
CA LEU A 193 1.59 -8.31 14.03
C LEU A 193 1.06 -6.91 14.36
N THR A 194 0.21 -6.37 13.48
CA THR A 194 -0.57 -5.18 13.80
C THR A 194 -1.75 -5.60 14.68
N THR A 195 -1.83 -5.05 15.88
CA THR A 195 -2.81 -5.42 16.93
C THR A 195 -3.15 -4.20 17.79
N THR A 196 -4.07 -4.29 18.76
CA THR A 196 -4.49 -3.17 19.61
C THR A 196 -4.09 -3.37 21.06
N VAL A 197 -3.80 -2.29 21.79
CA VAL A 197 -3.62 -2.35 23.24
C VAL A 197 -4.85 -2.98 23.90
N GLY A 198 -4.63 -3.97 24.77
CA GLY A 198 -5.64 -4.78 25.43
C GLY A 198 -5.96 -6.11 24.75
N HIS A 199 -5.52 -6.33 23.50
CA HIS A 199 -5.65 -7.65 22.86
C HIS A 199 -4.88 -8.71 23.65
N ARG A 200 -5.43 -9.93 23.68
CA ARG A 200 -4.81 -11.10 24.30
C ARG A 200 -4.47 -12.12 23.24
N PHE A 201 -3.31 -12.75 23.39
CA PHE A 201 -2.85 -13.83 22.55
C PHE A 201 -2.49 -15.02 23.43
N VAL A 202 -2.76 -16.22 22.94
CA VAL A 202 -2.26 -17.45 23.54
C VAL A 202 -1.26 -18.10 22.61
N ALA A 203 -0.08 -18.38 23.14
CA ALA A 203 0.93 -19.19 22.51
C ALA A 203 0.62 -20.66 22.76
N LYS A 204 0.57 -21.47 21.71
CA LYS A 204 0.35 -22.91 21.78
C LYS A 204 1.48 -23.66 21.10
N ARG A 205 1.79 -24.85 21.61
CA ARG A 205 2.68 -25.82 20.96
C ARG A 205 1.98 -27.15 20.75
N VAL A 206 2.41 -27.91 19.76
CA VAL A 206 1.93 -29.28 19.57
C VAL A 206 2.73 -30.23 20.46
N VAL A 207 2.04 -30.96 21.35
CA VAL A 207 2.61 -32.02 22.18
C VAL A 207 1.81 -33.30 21.94
N ASP A 208 2.46 -34.37 21.50
CA ASP A 208 1.83 -35.67 21.20
C ASP A 208 0.62 -35.55 20.24
N GLY A 209 0.72 -34.66 19.26
CA GLY A 209 -0.34 -34.40 18.27
C GLY A 209 -1.50 -33.54 18.76
N ALA A 210 -1.45 -33.02 19.99
CA ALA A 210 -2.45 -32.11 20.55
C ALA A 210 -1.86 -30.71 20.79
N GLU A 211 -2.61 -29.67 20.46
CA GLU A 211 -2.24 -28.30 20.83
C GLU A 211 -2.39 -28.08 22.33
N LYS A 212 -1.32 -27.63 22.98
CA LYS A 212 -1.31 -27.21 24.38
C LYS A 212 -0.93 -25.74 24.47
N GLU A 213 -1.74 -24.99 25.20
CA GLU A 213 -1.43 -23.62 25.60
C GLU A 213 -0.22 -23.61 26.54
N ILE A 214 0.71 -22.70 26.27
CA ILE A 214 1.96 -22.58 27.02
C ILE A 214 2.14 -21.21 27.67
N LEU A 215 1.55 -20.15 27.08
CA LEU A 215 1.68 -18.80 27.60
C LEU A 215 0.54 -17.93 27.09
N GLU A 216 0.07 -17.04 27.94
CA GLU A 216 -0.82 -15.97 27.57
C GLU A 216 -0.08 -14.62 27.57
N LEU A 217 -0.35 -13.81 26.54
CA LEU A 217 0.32 -12.56 26.24
C LEU A 217 -0.72 -11.46 26.06
N ALA A 218 -0.64 -10.41 26.88
CA ALA A 218 -1.50 -9.24 26.74
C ALA A 218 -0.74 -8.07 26.12
N ILE A 219 -1.37 -7.40 25.16
CA ILE A 219 -0.78 -6.23 24.50
C ILE A 219 -0.92 -5.00 25.41
N GLU A 220 0.17 -4.58 26.02
CA GLU A 220 0.34 -3.29 26.68
C GLU A 220 0.94 -2.21 25.76
N PRO A 221 0.81 -0.91 26.08
CA PRO A 221 1.38 0.18 25.28
C PRO A 221 2.89 0.07 25.02
N LYS A 222 3.66 -0.49 25.97
CA LYS A 222 5.12 -0.66 25.86
C LYS A 222 5.53 -1.55 24.67
N HIS A 223 4.63 -2.41 24.19
CA HIS A 223 4.95 -3.35 23.12
C HIS A 223 4.97 -2.72 21.72
N ALA A 224 4.77 -1.40 21.62
CA ALA A 224 5.10 -0.65 20.41
C ALA A 224 6.61 -0.59 20.18
N GLU A 225 7.40 -0.70 21.24
CA GLU A 225 8.87 -0.56 21.20
C GLU A 225 9.62 -1.76 21.80
N MET A 226 8.94 -2.60 22.59
CA MET A 226 9.51 -3.79 23.23
C MET A 226 8.84 -5.08 22.74
N PRO A 227 9.61 -6.13 22.42
CA PRO A 227 9.02 -7.40 21.99
C PRO A 227 8.29 -8.11 23.14
N LEU A 228 7.22 -8.83 22.79
CA LEU A 228 6.62 -9.85 23.65
C LEU A 228 7.45 -11.13 23.50
N VAL A 229 8.17 -11.49 24.56
CA VAL A 229 9.03 -12.67 24.56
C VAL A 229 8.25 -13.89 25.03
N ILE A 230 8.30 -14.96 24.23
CA ILE A 230 7.90 -16.31 24.63
C ILE A 230 9.18 -16.98 25.13
N PRO A 231 9.38 -17.08 26.46
CA PRO A 231 10.65 -17.49 27.03
C PRO A 231 10.90 -18.97 26.77
N ARG A 232 12.18 -19.36 26.84
CA ARG A 232 12.61 -20.77 26.85
C ARG A 232 11.83 -21.59 27.87
N ASP A 233 11.72 -22.90 27.63
CA ASP A 233 11.22 -23.82 28.65
C ASP A 233 12.03 -23.65 29.94
N GLU A 234 11.34 -23.45 31.06
CA GLU A 234 11.97 -23.53 32.38
C GLU A 234 12.48 -24.96 32.58
N LEU A 235 13.75 -25.10 32.96
CA LEU A 235 14.38 -26.40 33.28
C LEU A 235 13.77 -27.03 34.52
#